data_AF-B8C937-F1
#
_entry.id   AF-B8C937-F1
#
_cell.length_a   1.000
_cell.length_b   1.000
_cell.length_c   1.000
_cell.angle_alpha   90.00
_cell.angle_beta   90.00
_cell.angle_gamma   90.00
#
_symmetry.space_group_name_H-M   'P 1'
#
loop_
_entity.id
_entity.type
_entity.pdbx_description
1 polymer ?
#
loop_
_entity_poly.entity_id
_entity_poly.type
_entity_poly.pdbx_seq_one_letter_code
_entity_poly.pdbx_strand_id
1 'polypeptide(L)'
;MPKYTTQHQRRHNYISCFSLSKILTTILLFTLTPPPIVIVHHPHHDTSTTTTTASLLPQLLPPVSASGLLADLATQLTNRIFPPEDYIDEDIDIETRTFTIVEISDMRARDIKRRLARYHGYGADELGRMIDKKDLINTLSYEEHKVFQAEVDKRKWRRFKMTVVYTVGAVVLVMFWPLIKHAWEVAKVNLEVYTDRRKHEIGRCREFNSFKGYFGIFLLFIIDMLSMWLSISVLLSWVMTSKYFFPVPSLPIRPAQLLTPKGGDAGALGKYGINVGPMVISWLFRFLNGRVEAMIGKAMAAAFQDQRRREKEDMKRMRKEERAKEKEAKREAKREAKAREAEESSRREAMGETEEDEVTNNNVDATTMSSDVDLDADVTLEDTGTSNFDDLD
;
A
#
# COMPACT_ATOMS: atom_id res chain seq x y z
N MET A 1 -28.97 32.87 -56.98
CA MET A 1 -28.23 31.66 -57.40
C MET A 1 -27.09 31.40 -56.40
N PRO A 2 -27.18 30.40 -55.51
CA PRO A 2 -26.07 30.03 -54.65
C PRO A 2 -25.30 28.82 -55.22
N LYS A 3 -23.97 28.88 -55.11
CA LYS A 3 -23.00 27.91 -55.61
C LYS A 3 -22.96 26.68 -54.69
N TYR A 4 -23.31 25.50 -55.23
CA TYR A 4 -23.06 24.20 -54.60
C TYR A 4 -21.66 23.71 -54.98
N THR A 5 -20.66 23.88 -54.11
CA THR A 5 -19.40 23.13 -54.20
C THR A 5 -18.81 22.96 -52.81
N THR A 6 -19.05 21.80 -52.17
CA THR A 6 -18.16 21.16 -51.16
C THR A 6 -18.89 19.98 -50.50
N GLN A 7 -19.07 18.87 -51.22
CA GLN A 7 -19.55 17.63 -50.59
C GLN A 7 -18.76 16.36 -50.94
N HIS A 8 -17.57 16.49 -51.54
CA HIS A 8 -16.79 15.32 -51.96
C HIS A 8 -15.61 14.91 -51.04
N GLN A 9 -15.29 15.69 -50.01
CA GLN A 9 -14.10 15.44 -49.15
C GLN A 9 -14.37 14.64 -47.86
N ARG A 10 -15.60 14.20 -47.56
CA ARG A 10 -15.92 13.50 -46.28
C ARG A 10 -15.95 11.97 -46.36
N ARG A 11 -15.87 11.36 -47.55
CA ARG A 11 -15.95 9.88 -47.68
C ARG A 11 -14.63 9.14 -47.39
N HIS A 12 -13.49 9.83 -47.35
CA HIS A 12 -12.19 9.18 -47.10
C HIS A 12 -11.86 8.87 -45.62
N ASN A 13 -12.57 9.46 -44.65
CA ASN A 13 -12.26 9.26 -43.23
C ASN A 13 -12.94 8.03 -42.59
N TYR A 14 -13.97 7.45 -43.22
CA TYR A 14 -14.70 6.31 -42.65
C TYR A 14 -14.02 4.96 -42.89
N ILE A 15 -13.18 4.84 -43.93
CA ILE A 15 -12.48 3.59 -44.26
C ILE A 15 -11.32 3.33 -43.28
N SER A 16 -10.77 4.37 -42.64
CA SER A 16 -9.63 4.23 -41.71
C SER A 16 -10.04 3.66 -40.34
N CYS A 17 -11.23 4.02 -39.83
CA CYS A 17 -11.67 3.55 -38.50
C CYS A 17 -12.01 2.05 -38.46
N PHE A 18 -12.50 1.49 -39.55
CA PHE A 18 -12.85 0.06 -39.62
C PHE A 18 -11.61 -0.85 -39.65
N SER A 19 -10.49 -0.36 -40.18
CA SER A 19 -9.22 -1.08 -40.21
C SER A 19 -8.55 -1.10 -38.83
N LEU A 20 -8.57 0.03 -38.12
CA LEU A 20 -7.98 0.13 -36.78
C LEU A 20 -8.67 -0.76 -35.74
N SER A 21 -10.00 -0.91 -35.80
CA SER A 21 -10.74 -1.83 -34.92
C SER A 21 -10.29 -3.28 -35.11
N LYS A 22 -10.13 -3.74 -36.36
CA LYS A 22 -9.65 -5.11 -36.63
C LYS A 22 -8.23 -5.34 -36.15
N ILE A 23 -7.34 -4.36 -36.33
CA ILE A 23 -5.96 -4.44 -35.85
C ILE A 23 -5.93 -4.52 -34.32
N LEU A 24 -6.72 -3.68 -33.63
CA LEU A 24 -6.80 -3.69 -32.17
C LEU A 24 -7.34 -5.03 -31.63
N THR A 25 -8.35 -5.61 -32.29
CA THR A 25 -8.94 -6.90 -31.88
C THR A 25 -7.96 -8.05 -32.08
N THR A 26 -7.16 -7.99 -33.15
CA THR A 26 -6.12 -8.99 -33.45
C THR A 26 -4.98 -8.92 -32.44
N ILE A 27 -4.54 -7.71 -32.06
CA ILE A 27 -3.52 -7.52 -31.02
C ILE A 27 -4.03 -8.01 -29.67
N LEU A 28 -5.27 -7.69 -29.30
CA LEU A 28 -5.88 -8.16 -28.05
C LEU A 28 -5.95 -9.70 -27.99
N LEU A 29 -6.36 -10.35 -29.10
CA LEU A 29 -6.40 -11.81 -29.17
C LEU A 29 -5.02 -12.45 -29.03
N PHE A 30 -3.98 -11.80 -29.58
CA PHE A 30 -2.61 -12.31 -29.55
C PHE A 30 -1.94 -12.12 -28.19
N THR A 31 -2.31 -11.08 -27.43
CA THR A 31 -1.76 -10.85 -26.08
C THR A 31 -2.47 -11.60 -24.96
N LEU A 32 -3.75 -11.98 -25.17
CA LEU A 32 -4.57 -12.67 -24.18
C LEU A 32 -4.55 -14.20 -24.32
N THR A 33 -3.94 -14.74 -25.37
CA THR A 33 -3.70 -16.18 -25.48
C THR A 33 -2.44 -16.53 -24.68
N PRO A 34 -2.56 -17.19 -23.51
CA PRO A 34 -1.37 -17.67 -22.81
C PRO A 34 -0.63 -18.66 -23.73
N PRO A 35 0.71 -18.63 -23.77
CA PRO A 35 1.47 -19.62 -24.54
C PRO A 35 1.07 -21.02 -24.07
N PRO A 36 0.95 -22.01 -24.99
CA PRO A 36 0.57 -23.36 -24.62
C PRO A 36 1.57 -23.88 -23.58
N ILE A 37 1.06 -24.14 -22.37
CA ILE A 37 1.82 -24.79 -21.31
C ILE A 37 2.04 -26.22 -21.79
N VAL A 38 3.23 -26.50 -22.31
CA VAL A 38 3.68 -27.86 -22.60
C VAL A 38 3.89 -28.54 -21.25
N ILE A 39 2.86 -29.23 -20.78
CA ILE A 39 2.96 -30.09 -19.60
C ILE A 39 3.79 -31.30 -20.01
N VAL A 40 5.09 -31.25 -19.72
CA VAL A 40 5.98 -32.42 -19.80
C VAL A 40 5.61 -33.33 -18.65
N HIS A 41 4.79 -34.35 -18.94
CA HIS A 41 4.48 -35.43 -18.00
C HIS A 41 5.75 -36.25 -17.77
N HIS A 42 6.40 -36.05 -16.63
CA HIS A 42 7.36 -37.02 -16.11
C HIS A 42 6.58 -38.19 -15.49
N PRO A 43 6.73 -39.43 -15.99
CA PRO A 43 6.11 -40.59 -15.35
C PRO A 43 6.88 -40.93 -14.09
N HIS A 44 6.31 -40.61 -12.92
CA HIS A 44 6.76 -41.17 -11.64
C HIS A 44 6.02 -42.48 -11.42
N HIS A 45 6.80 -43.56 -11.34
CA HIS A 45 6.34 -44.91 -11.11
C HIS A 45 6.40 -45.17 -9.61
N ASP A 46 5.31 -44.98 -8.88
CA ASP A 46 5.25 -45.35 -7.47
C ASP A 46 3.93 -46.10 -7.18
N THR A 47 4.09 -47.42 -7.07
CA THR A 47 3.12 -48.35 -6.50
C THR A 47 3.05 -48.15 -4.99
N SER A 48 1.96 -47.58 -4.49
CA SER A 48 1.48 -47.85 -3.14
C SER A 48 -0.04 -47.78 -3.08
N THR A 49 -0.63 -48.95 -2.90
CA THR A 49 -2.01 -49.19 -2.50
C THR A 49 -2.20 -48.74 -1.05
N THR A 50 -3.00 -47.70 -0.84
CA THR A 50 -3.52 -47.35 0.49
C THR A 50 -5.02 -47.15 0.41
N THR A 51 -5.72 -48.16 0.92
CA THR A 51 -7.15 -48.18 1.21
C THR A 51 -7.44 -47.15 2.31
N THR A 52 -8.15 -46.07 1.99
CA THR A 52 -8.61 -45.10 3.01
C THR A 52 -10.11 -44.91 2.91
N THR A 53 -10.73 -45.26 4.03
CA THR A 53 -12.13 -45.20 4.41
C THR A 53 -12.77 -43.82 4.20
N ALA A 54 -13.95 -43.83 3.59
CA ALA A 54 -14.84 -42.68 3.45
C ALA A 54 -15.33 -42.20 4.83
N SER A 55 -14.84 -41.04 5.26
CA SER A 55 -15.40 -40.27 6.36
C SER A 55 -16.13 -39.04 5.82
N LEU A 56 -17.33 -38.84 6.33
CA LEU A 56 -18.26 -37.75 6.05
C LEU A 56 -17.62 -36.40 6.43
N LEU A 57 -17.15 -35.65 5.44
CA LEU A 57 -16.86 -34.22 5.58
C LEU A 57 -18.13 -33.39 5.23
N PRO A 58 -18.40 -32.31 5.97
CA PRO A 58 -19.50 -31.40 5.66
C PRO A 58 -19.26 -30.80 4.27
N GLN A 59 -20.32 -30.71 3.47
CA GLN A 59 -20.30 -30.13 2.12
C GLN A 59 -19.73 -28.71 2.18
N LEU A 60 -18.42 -28.60 1.91
CA LEU A 60 -17.77 -27.33 1.63
C LEU A 60 -18.44 -26.77 0.38
N LEU A 61 -18.94 -25.53 0.50
CA LEU A 61 -19.45 -24.73 -0.59
C LEU A 61 -18.55 -24.87 -1.82
N PRO A 62 -19.12 -25.07 -3.03
CA PRO A 62 -18.34 -25.18 -4.25
C PRO A 62 -17.43 -23.94 -4.37
N PRO A 63 -16.16 -24.09 -4.75
CA PRO A 63 -15.26 -22.96 -4.92
C PRO A 63 -15.91 -21.99 -5.90
N VAL A 64 -16.30 -20.82 -5.40
CA VAL A 64 -16.82 -19.73 -6.22
C VAL A 64 -15.68 -19.35 -7.15
N SER A 65 -15.77 -19.80 -8.40
CA SER A 65 -14.79 -19.56 -9.43
C SER A 65 -14.53 -18.06 -9.54
N ALA A 66 -13.36 -17.62 -9.09
CA ALA A 66 -12.93 -16.21 -9.13
C ALA A 66 -12.99 -15.63 -10.55
N SER A 67 -12.99 -16.50 -11.57
CA SER A 67 -13.22 -16.19 -12.97
C SER A 67 -14.56 -15.49 -13.21
N GLY A 68 -15.61 -15.89 -12.47
CA GLY A 68 -16.95 -15.31 -12.57
C GLY A 68 -17.00 -13.88 -12.03
N LEU A 69 -16.33 -13.60 -10.91
CA LEU A 69 -16.25 -12.26 -10.33
C LEU A 69 -15.45 -11.29 -11.21
N LEU A 70 -14.35 -11.75 -11.80
CA LEU A 70 -13.58 -10.94 -12.75
C LEU A 70 -14.34 -10.69 -14.05
N ALA A 71 -15.05 -11.69 -14.57
CA ALA A 71 -15.89 -11.52 -15.75
C ALA A 71 -17.05 -10.56 -15.48
N ASP A 72 -17.71 -10.67 -14.33
CA ASP A 72 -18.85 -9.82 -13.97
C ASP A 72 -18.41 -8.38 -13.64
N LEU A 73 -17.22 -8.22 -13.04
CA LEU A 73 -16.61 -6.90 -12.85
C LEU A 73 -16.15 -6.31 -14.19
N ALA A 74 -15.61 -7.13 -15.10
CA ALA A 74 -15.25 -6.69 -16.44
C ALA A 74 -16.48 -6.30 -17.26
N THR A 75 -17.59 -7.06 -17.20
CA THR A 75 -18.85 -6.70 -17.88
C THR A 75 -19.49 -5.47 -17.25
N GLN A 76 -19.49 -5.31 -15.92
CA GLN A 76 -19.95 -4.07 -15.27
C GLN A 76 -19.08 -2.87 -15.63
N LEU A 77 -17.75 -3.02 -15.64
CA LEU A 77 -16.85 -1.95 -16.05
C LEU A 77 -17.06 -1.62 -17.53
N THR A 78 -17.22 -2.63 -18.38
CA THR A 78 -17.48 -2.48 -19.81
C THR A 78 -18.83 -1.80 -20.04
N ASN A 79 -19.89 -2.17 -19.32
CA ASN A 79 -21.21 -1.52 -19.40
C ASN A 79 -21.22 -0.12 -18.79
N ARG A 80 -20.33 0.18 -17.84
CA ARG A 80 -20.17 1.53 -17.29
C ARG A 80 -19.35 2.43 -18.21
N ILE A 81 -18.39 1.85 -18.93
CA ILE A 81 -17.51 2.57 -19.87
C ILE A 81 -18.16 2.71 -21.25
N PHE A 82 -18.88 1.67 -21.68
CA PHE A 82 -19.68 1.57 -22.89
C PHE A 82 -21.11 1.21 -22.45
N PRO A 83 -21.88 2.18 -21.90
CA PRO A 83 -23.30 1.95 -21.70
C PRO A 83 -23.88 1.39 -22.99
N PRO A 84 -24.62 0.26 -22.93
CA PRO A 84 -25.39 -0.20 -24.07
C PRO A 84 -26.15 1.00 -24.63
N GLU A 85 -26.26 1.11 -25.96
CA GLU A 85 -26.87 2.28 -26.60
C GLU A 85 -28.26 2.61 -26.04
N ASP A 86 -28.91 1.64 -25.40
CA ASP A 86 -30.22 1.68 -24.78
C ASP A 86 -30.29 2.37 -23.39
N TYR A 87 -29.16 2.68 -22.72
CA TYR A 87 -29.16 3.27 -21.35
C TYR A 87 -28.97 4.79 -21.31
N ILE A 88 -28.85 5.44 -22.46
CA ILE A 88 -28.78 6.90 -22.52
C ILE A 88 -30.21 7.43 -22.69
N ASP A 89 -30.94 7.54 -21.58
CA ASP A 89 -32.23 8.26 -21.52
C ASP A 89 -32.11 9.75 -21.96
N GLU A 90 -30.90 10.25 -22.30
CA GLU A 90 -30.76 11.55 -22.99
C GLU A 90 -31.42 11.56 -24.39
N ASP A 91 -31.78 10.41 -24.96
CA ASP A 91 -32.58 10.34 -26.19
C ASP A 91 -34.06 10.67 -25.95
N ILE A 92 -34.57 10.53 -24.72
CA ILE A 92 -35.94 10.89 -24.35
C ILE A 92 -36.10 12.43 -24.31
N ASP A 93 -35.10 13.15 -23.79
CA ASP A 93 -35.07 14.62 -23.85
C ASP A 93 -34.83 15.15 -25.29
N ILE A 94 -34.15 14.32 -26.10
CA ILE A 94 -34.06 14.31 -27.56
C ILE A 94 -35.40 14.48 -28.28
N GLU A 95 -36.10 13.36 -28.29
CA GLU A 95 -37.36 13.12 -28.99
C GLU A 95 -38.47 14.04 -28.47
N THR A 96 -38.44 14.43 -27.20
CA THR A 96 -39.44 15.39 -26.67
C THR A 96 -39.22 16.83 -27.16
N ARG A 97 -38.02 17.18 -27.67
CA ARG A 97 -37.73 18.53 -28.18
C ARG A 97 -37.87 18.67 -29.69
N THR A 98 -37.48 17.68 -30.48
CA THR A 98 -37.53 17.77 -31.95
C THR A 98 -38.73 17.02 -32.51
N PHE A 99 -39.60 17.71 -33.24
CA PHE A 99 -40.84 17.12 -33.76
C PHE A 99 -40.59 16.42 -35.09
N THR A 100 -41.22 15.26 -35.28
CA THR A 100 -41.19 14.55 -36.55
C THR A 100 -41.98 15.31 -37.62
N ILE A 101 -41.69 15.06 -38.90
CA ILE A 101 -42.39 15.72 -40.02
C ILE A 101 -43.90 15.48 -39.95
N VAL A 102 -44.32 14.31 -39.47
CA VAL A 102 -45.73 13.94 -39.31
C VAL A 102 -46.38 14.80 -38.22
N GLU A 103 -45.76 14.90 -37.05
CA GLU A 103 -46.26 15.74 -35.96
C GLU A 103 -46.31 17.23 -36.34
N ILE A 104 -45.30 17.72 -37.06
CA ILE A 104 -45.29 19.10 -37.59
C ILE A 104 -46.44 19.31 -38.58
N SER A 105 -46.76 18.30 -39.40
CA SER A 105 -47.85 18.39 -40.38
C SER A 105 -49.22 18.46 -39.71
N ASP A 106 -49.38 17.82 -38.55
CA ASP A 106 -50.61 17.84 -37.75
C ASP A 106 -50.80 19.16 -36.98
N MET A 107 -49.72 19.90 -36.73
CA MET A 107 -49.81 21.20 -36.08
C MET A 107 -50.61 22.24 -36.90
N ARG A 108 -51.27 23.16 -36.20
CA ARG A 108 -51.92 24.32 -36.84
C ARG A 108 -50.86 25.30 -37.33
N ALA A 109 -51.10 25.94 -38.48
CA ALA A 109 -50.16 26.90 -39.08
C ALA A 109 -49.75 28.04 -38.11
N ARG A 110 -50.66 28.47 -37.22
CA ARG A 110 -50.39 29.45 -36.18
C ARG A 110 -49.32 28.99 -35.18
N ASP A 111 -49.37 27.71 -34.79
CA ASP A 111 -48.46 27.16 -33.79
C ASP A 111 -47.08 26.90 -34.41
N ILE A 112 -47.03 26.48 -35.68
CA ILE A 112 -45.80 26.41 -36.47
C ILE A 112 -45.11 27.78 -36.52
N LYS A 113 -45.86 28.85 -36.85
CA LYS A 113 -45.35 30.23 -36.86
C LYS A 113 -44.80 30.65 -35.48
N ARG A 114 -45.54 30.40 -34.41
CA ARG A 114 -45.07 30.74 -33.04
C ARG A 114 -43.78 30.02 -32.69
N ARG A 115 -43.63 28.76 -33.10
CA ARG A 115 -42.42 27.98 -32.83
C ARG A 115 -41.23 28.47 -33.64
N LEU A 116 -41.41 28.73 -34.94
CA LEU A 116 -40.37 29.30 -35.82
C LEU A 116 -39.83 30.62 -35.25
N ALA A 117 -40.72 31.49 -34.76
CA ALA A 117 -40.33 32.77 -34.17
C ALA A 117 -39.62 32.61 -32.82
N ARG A 118 -40.11 31.75 -31.92
CA ARG A 118 -39.57 31.62 -30.55
C ARG A 118 -38.27 30.81 -30.47
N TYR A 119 -38.18 29.70 -31.19
CA TYR A 119 -37.07 28.76 -31.06
C TYR A 119 -36.00 28.96 -32.14
N HIS A 120 -36.42 29.35 -33.34
CA HIS A 120 -35.52 29.51 -34.49
C HIS A 120 -35.25 30.99 -34.84
N GLY A 121 -35.91 31.93 -34.15
CA GLY A 121 -35.63 33.37 -34.25
C GLY A 121 -36.11 34.04 -35.54
N TYR A 122 -37.03 33.42 -36.29
CA TYR A 122 -37.53 34.01 -37.53
C TYR A 122 -38.35 35.28 -37.27
N GLY A 123 -38.10 36.32 -38.06
CA GLY A 123 -38.75 37.62 -37.92
C GLY A 123 -40.19 37.63 -38.44
N ALA A 124 -41.06 38.44 -37.83
CA ALA A 124 -42.50 38.49 -38.20
C ALA A 124 -42.74 38.73 -39.70
N ASP A 125 -41.87 39.49 -40.36
CA ASP A 125 -41.94 39.78 -41.80
C ASP A 125 -41.66 38.54 -42.68
N GLU A 126 -40.73 37.69 -42.27
CA GLU A 126 -40.39 36.44 -42.97
C GLU A 126 -41.52 35.41 -42.80
N LEU A 127 -42.08 35.31 -41.59
CA LEU A 127 -43.26 34.47 -41.34
C LEU A 127 -44.51 34.99 -42.04
N GLY A 128 -44.63 36.30 -42.25
CA GLY A 128 -45.74 36.93 -42.97
C GLY A 128 -45.74 36.55 -44.46
N ARG A 129 -44.55 36.40 -45.05
CA ARG A 129 -44.36 35.99 -46.45
C ARG A 129 -44.71 34.52 -46.70
N MET A 130 -44.58 33.66 -45.68
CA MET A 130 -45.00 32.25 -45.74
C MET A 130 -46.52 32.15 -45.47
N ILE A 131 -47.31 32.27 -46.52
CA ILE A 131 -48.79 32.21 -46.46
C ILE A 131 -49.26 30.75 -46.38
N ASP A 132 -48.61 29.86 -47.14
CA ASP A 132 -49.01 28.46 -47.25
C ASP A 132 -48.51 27.61 -46.09
N LYS A 133 -49.39 26.74 -45.57
CA LYS A 133 -49.04 25.77 -44.51
C LYS A 133 -47.88 24.87 -44.93
N LYS A 134 -47.77 24.54 -46.22
CA LYS A 134 -46.72 23.68 -46.78
C LYS A 134 -45.33 24.31 -46.64
N ASP A 135 -45.20 25.61 -46.91
CA ASP A 135 -43.92 26.33 -46.80
C ASP A 135 -43.46 26.45 -45.35
N LEU A 136 -44.41 26.66 -44.42
CA LEU A 136 -44.15 26.67 -42.99
C LEU A 136 -43.70 25.30 -42.45
N ILE A 137 -44.35 24.22 -42.89
CA ILE A 137 -43.95 22.85 -42.52
C ILE A 137 -42.54 22.57 -43.04
N ASN A 138 -42.27 22.88 -44.31
CA ASN A 138 -40.96 22.61 -44.91
C ASN A 138 -39.85 23.40 -44.20
N THR A 139 -40.08 24.69 -43.93
CA THR A 139 -39.11 25.54 -43.23
C THR A 139 -38.86 25.06 -41.79
N LEU A 140 -39.92 24.75 -41.03
CA LEU A 140 -39.77 24.23 -39.67
C LEU A 140 -39.05 22.87 -39.69
N SER A 141 -39.39 21.99 -40.61
CA SER A 141 -38.74 20.68 -40.73
C SER A 141 -37.25 20.79 -41.05
N TYR A 142 -36.85 21.75 -41.87
CA TYR A 142 -35.45 21.99 -42.22
C TYR A 142 -34.64 22.48 -41.01
N GLU A 143 -35.18 23.43 -40.23
CA GLU A 143 -34.47 23.96 -39.06
C GLU A 143 -34.40 22.95 -37.91
N GLU A 144 -35.50 22.25 -37.61
CA GLU A 144 -35.50 21.17 -36.62
C GLU A 144 -34.49 20.07 -37.03
N HIS A 145 -34.42 19.71 -38.31
CA HIS A 145 -33.46 18.73 -38.81
C HIS A 145 -32.01 19.22 -38.69
N LYS A 146 -31.75 20.51 -38.91
CA LYS A 146 -30.42 21.12 -38.76
C LYS A 146 -29.96 21.14 -37.31
N VAL A 147 -30.86 21.49 -36.37
CA VAL A 147 -30.57 21.43 -34.93
C VAL A 147 -30.29 19.99 -34.51
N PHE A 148 -31.13 19.06 -34.94
CA PHE A 148 -30.95 17.63 -34.69
C PHE A 148 -29.58 17.13 -35.19
N GLN A 149 -29.19 17.46 -36.43
CA GLN A 149 -27.87 17.10 -36.96
C GLN A 149 -26.72 17.66 -36.12
N ALA A 150 -26.81 18.92 -35.68
CA ALA A 150 -25.77 19.55 -34.86
C ALA A 150 -25.63 18.90 -33.49
N GLU A 151 -26.73 18.46 -32.88
CA GLU A 151 -26.73 17.75 -31.59
C GLU A 151 -26.18 16.32 -31.73
N VAL A 152 -26.59 15.61 -32.78
CA VAL A 152 -26.05 14.29 -33.13
C VAL A 152 -24.54 14.36 -33.35
N ASP A 153 -24.04 15.38 -34.06
CA ASP A 153 -22.61 15.57 -34.29
C ASP A 153 -21.85 15.90 -32.99
N LYS A 154 -22.40 16.74 -32.09
CA LYS A 154 -21.82 17.00 -30.76
C LYS A 154 -21.74 15.73 -29.92
N ARG A 155 -22.75 14.86 -29.97
CA ARG A 155 -22.76 13.56 -29.28
C ARG A 155 -21.71 12.61 -29.86
N LYS A 156 -21.66 12.47 -31.19
CA LYS A 156 -20.61 11.69 -31.88
C LYS A 156 -19.22 12.17 -31.49
N TRP A 157 -19.02 13.48 -31.39
CA TRP A 157 -17.76 14.07 -30.96
C TRP A 157 -17.39 13.76 -29.50
N ARG A 158 -18.37 13.80 -28.58
CA ARG A 158 -18.17 13.36 -27.19
C ARG A 158 -17.79 11.88 -27.11
N ARG A 159 -18.53 11.01 -27.81
CA ARG A 159 -18.22 9.57 -27.89
C ARG A 159 -16.83 9.32 -28.46
N PHE A 160 -16.50 9.96 -29.57
CA PHE A 160 -15.17 9.88 -30.19
C PHE A 160 -14.06 10.28 -29.21
N LYS A 161 -14.22 11.39 -28.48
CA LYS A 161 -13.25 11.82 -27.46
C LYS A 161 -13.07 10.77 -26.35
N MET A 162 -14.16 10.19 -25.85
CA MET A 162 -14.08 9.15 -24.82
C MET A 162 -13.39 7.89 -25.35
N THR A 163 -13.71 7.46 -26.58
CA THR A 163 -13.03 6.32 -27.23
C THR A 163 -11.53 6.59 -27.44
N VAL A 164 -11.15 7.80 -27.84
CA VAL A 164 -9.74 8.18 -27.97
C VAL A 164 -9.02 8.15 -26.62
N VAL A 165 -9.60 8.75 -25.58
CA VAL A 165 -9.01 8.71 -24.22
C VAL A 165 -8.85 7.28 -23.72
N TYR A 166 -9.85 6.43 -23.94
CA TYR A 166 -9.81 5.03 -23.55
C TYR A 166 -8.76 4.22 -24.31
N THR A 167 -8.71 4.35 -25.64
CA THR A 167 -7.71 3.65 -26.47
C THR A 167 -6.28 4.06 -26.10
N VAL A 168 -6.04 5.36 -25.86
CA VAL A 168 -4.75 5.83 -25.34
C VAL A 168 -4.46 5.23 -23.96
N GLY A 169 -5.44 5.24 -23.05
CA GLY A 169 -5.30 4.64 -21.72
C GLY A 169 -4.97 3.13 -21.77
N ALA A 170 -5.61 2.38 -22.68
CA ALA A 170 -5.34 0.97 -22.89
C ALA A 170 -3.94 0.71 -23.45
N VAL A 171 -3.49 1.50 -24.43
CA VAL A 171 -2.13 1.42 -24.97
C VAL A 171 -1.10 1.72 -23.90
N VAL A 172 -1.31 2.75 -23.09
CA VAL A 172 -0.46 3.07 -21.93
C VAL A 172 -0.44 1.88 -20.96
N LEU A 173 -1.60 1.34 -20.57
CA LEU A 173 -1.66 0.21 -19.64
C LEU A 173 -0.88 -1.00 -20.17
N VAL A 174 -1.01 -1.36 -21.44
CA VAL A 174 -0.28 -2.48 -22.07
C VAL A 174 1.22 -2.20 -22.14
N MET A 175 1.63 -0.98 -22.53
CA MET A 175 3.04 -0.57 -22.60
C MET A 175 3.71 -0.54 -21.23
N PHE A 176 2.98 -0.11 -20.19
CA PHE A 176 3.47 -0.03 -18.82
C PHE A 176 3.24 -1.32 -18.02
N TRP A 177 2.56 -2.33 -18.58
CA TRP A 177 2.34 -3.63 -17.93
C TRP A 177 3.61 -4.30 -17.38
N PRO A 178 4.72 -4.42 -18.15
CA PRO A 178 5.95 -4.99 -17.61
C PRO A 178 6.54 -4.16 -16.46
N LEU A 179 6.41 -2.83 -16.52
CA LEU A 179 6.86 -1.94 -15.44
C LEU A 179 6.00 -2.11 -14.18
N ILE A 180 4.69 -2.27 -14.33
CA ILE A 180 3.77 -2.54 -13.21
C ILE A 180 4.08 -3.91 -12.60
N LYS A 181 4.31 -4.94 -13.43
CA LYS A 181 4.69 -6.28 -12.94
C LYS A 181 6.01 -6.24 -12.19
N HIS A 182 7.01 -5.56 -12.72
CA HIS A 182 8.31 -5.40 -12.06
C HIS A 182 8.19 -4.61 -10.76
N ALA A 183 7.45 -3.49 -10.77
CA ALA A 183 7.17 -2.70 -9.57
C ALA A 183 6.41 -3.52 -8.53
N TRP A 184 5.50 -4.40 -8.94
CA TRP A 184 4.77 -5.31 -8.06
C TRP A 184 5.67 -6.38 -7.45
N GLU A 185 6.57 -6.98 -8.22
CA GLU A 185 7.55 -7.95 -7.73
C GLU A 185 8.51 -7.28 -6.72
N VAL A 186 9.03 -6.11 -7.05
CA VAL A 186 9.87 -5.30 -6.14
C VAL A 186 9.08 -4.90 -4.89
N ALA A 187 7.83 -4.48 -5.04
CA ALA A 187 6.97 -4.15 -3.91
C ALA A 187 6.70 -5.38 -3.04
N LYS A 188 6.48 -6.55 -3.62
CA LYS A 188 6.28 -7.81 -2.89
C LYS A 188 7.52 -8.19 -2.09
N VAL A 189 8.71 -8.15 -2.70
CA VAL A 189 9.98 -8.45 -2.01
C VAL A 189 10.25 -7.42 -0.93
N ASN A 190 10.07 -6.13 -1.22
CA ASN A 190 10.27 -5.08 -0.23
C ASN A 190 9.24 -5.18 0.91
N LEU A 191 8.01 -5.60 0.62
CA LEU A 191 6.98 -5.86 1.62
C LEU A 191 7.35 -7.07 2.46
N GLU A 192 7.87 -8.15 1.87
CA GLU A 192 8.37 -9.32 2.60
C GLU A 192 9.51 -8.92 3.55
N VAL A 193 10.53 -8.22 3.05
CA VAL A 193 11.65 -7.69 3.84
C VAL A 193 11.16 -6.75 4.94
N TYR A 194 10.21 -5.86 4.64
CA TYR A 194 9.63 -4.96 5.63
C TYR A 194 8.84 -5.73 6.69
N THR A 195 8.04 -6.73 6.29
CA THR A 195 7.27 -7.55 7.22
C THR A 195 8.16 -8.41 8.10
N ASP A 196 9.24 -8.97 7.57
CA ASP A 196 10.20 -9.77 8.33
C ASP A 196 10.97 -8.91 9.32
N ARG A 197 11.44 -7.74 8.90
CA ARG A 197 12.05 -6.76 9.81
C ARG A 197 11.09 -6.35 10.92
N ARG A 198 9.83 -6.05 10.59
CA ARG A 198 8.80 -5.71 11.58
C ARG A 198 8.46 -6.87 12.50
N LYS A 199 8.39 -8.09 11.98
CA LYS A 199 8.16 -9.30 12.78
C LYS A 199 9.30 -9.53 13.76
N HIS A 200 10.55 -9.27 13.35
CA HIS A 200 11.70 -9.34 14.23
C HIS A 200 11.65 -8.27 15.33
N GLU A 201 11.32 -7.02 14.99
CA GLU A 201 11.14 -5.93 15.97
C GLU A 201 10.00 -6.20 16.97
N ILE A 202 8.86 -6.72 16.48
CA ILE A 202 7.72 -7.12 17.32
C ILE A 202 8.09 -8.30 18.21
N GLY A 203 8.82 -9.29 17.68
CA GLY A 203 9.33 -10.43 18.44
C GLY A 203 10.18 -9.98 19.62
N ARG A 204 11.13 -9.06 19.38
CA ARG A 204 11.92 -8.42 20.43
C ARG A 204 11.06 -7.67 21.43
N CYS A 205 10.11 -6.85 20.99
CA CYS A 205 9.19 -6.17 21.92
C CYS A 205 8.38 -7.15 22.78
N ARG A 206 8.08 -8.34 22.28
CA ARG A 206 7.42 -9.41 23.02
C ARG A 206 8.32 -10.02 24.09
N GLU A 207 9.59 -10.25 23.79
CA GLU A 207 10.57 -10.74 24.76
C GLU A 207 10.76 -9.75 25.92
N PHE A 208 10.82 -8.46 25.64
CA PHE A 208 10.96 -7.42 26.67
C PHE A 208 9.66 -7.06 27.40
N ASN A 209 8.51 -7.51 26.90
CA ASN A 209 7.16 -7.18 27.39
C ASN A 209 6.95 -5.66 27.63
N SER A 210 7.61 -4.81 26.81
CA SER A 210 7.62 -3.36 27.00
C SER A 210 6.45 -2.72 26.27
N PHE A 211 5.43 -2.26 27.03
CA PHE A 211 4.26 -1.57 26.47
C PHE A 211 4.62 -0.34 25.62
N LYS A 212 5.68 0.39 26.02
CA LYS A 212 6.18 1.55 25.25
C LYS A 212 6.70 1.16 23.87
N GLY A 213 7.33 -0.02 23.75
CA GLY A 213 7.80 -0.54 22.46
C GLY A 213 6.64 -0.86 21.52
N TYR A 214 5.62 -1.56 22.02
CA TYR A 214 4.41 -1.87 21.24
C TYR A 214 3.66 -0.61 20.80
N PHE A 215 3.51 0.36 21.69
CA PHE A 215 2.88 1.64 21.36
C PHE A 215 3.65 2.37 20.25
N GLY A 216 4.99 2.39 20.33
CA GLY A 216 5.83 2.96 19.28
C GLY A 216 5.65 2.28 17.93
N ILE A 217 5.71 0.93 17.89
CA ILE A 217 5.51 0.16 16.65
C ILE A 217 4.12 0.42 16.04
N PHE A 218 3.07 0.48 16.88
CA PHE A 218 1.72 0.78 16.44
C PHE A 218 1.59 2.19 15.84
N LEU A 219 2.22 3.18 16.46
CA LEU A 219 2.21 4.56 15.97
C LEU A 219 2.94 4.69 14.63
N LEU A 220 4.03 3.95 14.47
CA LEU A 220 4.78 3.84 13.23
C LEU A 220 3.93 3.22 12.10
N PHE A 221 3.17 2.16 12.41
CA PHE A 221 2.22 1.57 11.47
C PHE A 221 1.13 2.56 11.01
N ILE A 222 0.59 3.36 11.92
CA ILE A 222 -0.39 4.42 11.59
C ILE A 222 0.24 5.47 10.67
N ILE A 223 1.46 5.93 10.97
CA ILE A 223 2.19 6.91 10.16
C ILE A 223 2.41 6.37 8.74
N ASP A 224 2.86 5.12 8.60
CA ASP A 224 3.11 4.49 7.31
C ASP A 224 1.80 4.36 6.50
N MET A 225 0.70 3.95 7.14
CA MET A 225 -0.62 3.88 6.49
C MET A 225 -1.14 5.25 6.06
N LEU A 226 -0.98 6.29 6.89
CA LEU A 226 -1.37 7.66 6.52
C LEU A 226 -0.51 8.21 5.38
N SER A 227 0.80 7.93 5.39
CA SER A 227 1.73 8.32 4.32
C SER A 227 1.38 7.64 2.99
N MET A 228 1.07 6.34 3.02
CA MET A 228 0.60 5.60 1.85
C MET A 228 -0.74 6.14 1.35
N TRP A 229 -1.69 6.37 2.25
CA TRP A 229 -3.01 6.94 1.94
C TRP A 229 -2.89 8.31 1.26
N LEU A 230 -2.02 9.18 1.76
CA LEU A 230 -1.77 10.50 1.17
C LEU A 230 -1.13 10.40 -0.21
N SER A 231 -0.19 9.47 -0.39
CA SER A 231 0.43 9.23 -1.70
C SER A 231 -0.60 8.78 -2.73
N ILE A 232 -1.48 7.85 -2.35
CA ILE A 232 -2.60 7.40 -3.19
C ILE A 232 -3.56 8.56 -3.48
N SER A 233 -3.88 9.38 -2.48
CA SER A 233 -4.78 10.53 -2.63
C SER A 233 -4.22 11.58 -3.58
N VAL A 234 -2.91 11.87 -3.52
CA VAL A 234 -2.24 12.79 -4.45
C VAL A 234 -2.26 12.22 -5.87
N LEU A 235 -1.96 10.94 -6.06
CA LEU A 235 -2.06 10.29 -7.36
C LEU A 235 -3.49 10.32 -7.92
N LEU A 236 -4.49 10.02 -7.07
CA LEU A 236 -5.90 10.09 -7.46
C LEU A 236 -6.30 11.52 -7.85
N SER A 237 -5.81 12.54 -7.15
CA SER A 237 -6.12 13.93 -7.46
C SER A 237 -5.63 14.38 -8.85
N TRP A 238 -4.64 13.70 -9.41
CA TRP A 238 -4.15 13.97 -10.77
C TRP A 238 -5.04 13.32 -11.83
N VAL A 239 -5.61 12.16 -11.50
CA VAL A 239 -6.49 11.40 -12.41
C VAL A 239 -7.92 11.91 -12.35
N MET A 240 -8.40 12.28 -11.16
CA MET A 240 -9.75 12.75 -10.91
C MET A 240 -9.77 14.27 -10.75
N THR A 241 -10.33 14.96 -11.75
CA THR A 241 -10.58 16.42 -11.70
C THR A 241 -11.69 16.83 -10.73
N SER A 242 -12.23 15.91 -9.92
CA SER A 242 -13.30 16.22 -8.98
C SER A 242 -12.76 16.98 -7.77
N LYS A 243 -13.21 18.22 -7.59
CA LYS A 243 -12.79 19.11 -6.48
C LYS A 243 -13.18 18.61 -5.07
N TYR A 244 -14.01 17.58 -4.95
CA TYR A 244 -14.66 17.22 -3.68
C TYR A 244 -14.15 15.95 -3.01
N PHE A 245 -13.39 15.11 -3.71
CA PHE A 245 -13.05 13.78 -3.17
C PHE A 245 -11.88 13.79 -2.17
N PHE A 246 -11.02 14.81 -2.19
CA PHE A 246 -9.88 14.88 -1.28
C PHE A 246 -9.62 16.31 -0.83
N PRO A 247 -9.84 16.66 0.46
CA PRO A 247 -9.42 17.93 1.01
C PRO A 247 -7.89 17.89 1.21
N VAL A 248 -7.13 17.85 0.12
CA VAL A 248 -5.69 18.10 0.18
C VAL A 248 -5.55 19.62 0.31
N PRO A 249 -4.94 20.13 1.39
CA PRO A 249 -4.69 21.56 1.52
C PRO A 249 -3.73 21.98 0.40
N SER A 250 -4.28 22.55 -0.67
CA SER A 250 -3.48 23.17 -1.71
C SER A 250 -3.03 24.53 -1.18
N LEU A 251 -1.76 24.63 -0.84
CA LEU A 251 -1.08 25.91 -0.60
C LEU A 251 -0.28 26.22 -1.87
N PRO A 252 -0.91 26.83 -2.89
CA PRO A 252 -0.21 27.21 -4.10
C PRO A 252 0.72 28.40 -3.78
N ILE A 253 2.01 28.14 -3.62
CA ILE A 253 2.99 29.22 -3.53
C ILE A 253 3.26 29.66 -4.97
N ARG A 254 2.92 30.91 -5.28
CA ARG A 254 3.21 31.54 -6.57
C ARG A 254 4.59 32.17 -6.48
N PRO A 255 5.63 31.66 -7.18
CA PRO A 255 6.99 32.21 -7.11
C PRO A 255 7.03 33.71 -7.46
N ALA A 256 6.12 34.14 -8.33
CA ALA A 256 5.88 35.53 -8.66
C ALA A 256 5.65 36.45 -7.43
N GLN A 257 4.90 35.97 -6.43
CA GLN A 257 4.60 36.74 -5.22
C GLN A 257 5.82 36.88 -4.31
N LEU A 258 6.78 35.94 -4.39
CA LEU A 258 8.06 36.03 -3.67
C LEU A 258 9.02 37.03 -4.34
N LEU A 259 8.98 37.15 -5.66
CA LEU A 259 9.89 38.01 -6.43
C LEU A 259 9.38 39.45 -6.61
N THR A 260 8.07 39.69 -6.46
CA THR A 260 7.49 41.04 -6.58
C THR A 260 6.75 41.43 -5.28
N PRO A 261 7.44 42.02 -4.30
CA PRO A 261 6.84 42.38 -3.01
C PRO A 261 5.75 43.46 -3.09
N LYS A 262 5.52 44.07 -4.28
CA LYS A 262 4.53 45.13 -4.51
C LYS A 262 3.34 44.75 -5.39
N GLY A 263 3.04 43.46 -5.54
CA GLY A 263 1.84 43.01 -6.27
C GLY A 263 1.87 43.35 -7.76
N GLY A 264 3.07 43.37 -8.35
CA GLY A 264 3.24 43.56 -9.79
C GLY A 264 2.58 42.42 -10.56
N ASP A 265 1.91 42.78 -11.65
CA ASP A 265 1.19 41.83 -12.50
C ASP A 265 2.19 40.86 -13.15
N ALA A 266 2.37 39.69 -12.55
CA ALA A 266 3.44 38.74 -12.91
C ALA A 266 3.18 37.99 -14.24
N GLY A 267 2.32 38.55 -15.09
CA GLY A 267 1.99 38.04 -16.41
C GLY A 267 1.57 36.57 -16.41
N ALA A 268 1.99 35.84 -17.45
CA ALA A 268 1.65 34.44 -17.65
C ALA A 268 2.18 33.50 -16.55
N LEU A 269 3.23 33.89 -15.80
CA LEU A 269 3.77 33.09 -14.69
C LEU A 269 2.87 33.08 -13.46
N GLY A 270 1.99 34.07 -13.29
CA GLY A 270 1.04 34.12 -12.16
C GLY A 270 0.00 32.98 -12.15
N LYS A 271 -0.16 32.27 -13.27
CA LYS A 271 -1.07 31.12 -13.41
C LYS A 271 -0.47 29.79 -12.96
N TYR A 272 0.84 29.72 -12.77
CA TYR A 272 1.53 28.51 -12.30
C TYR A 272 1.85 28.65 -10.81
N GLY A 273 1.16 27.87 -9.98
CA GLY A 273 1.46 27.74 -8.55
C GLY A 273 2.07 26.38 -8.27
N ILE A 274 3.20 26.35 -7.55
CA ILE A 274 3.75 25.09 -7.05
C ILE A 274 2.96 24.72 -5.79
N ASN A 275 2.34 23.54 -5.78
CA ASN A 275 1.65 23.04 -4.59
C ASN A 275 2.67 22.47 -3.62
N VAL A 276 2.98 23.24 -2.58
CA VAL A 276 3.99 22.87 -1.57
C VAL A 276 3.37 22.07 -0.43
N GLY A 277 2.03 22.03 -0.35
CA GLY A 277 1.27 21.30 0.68
C GLY A 277 1.71 19.83 0.82
N PRO A 278 1.67 19.01 -0.25
CA PRO A 278 2.12 17.62 -0.17
C PRO A 278 3.58 17.48 0.26
N MET A 279 4.47 18.37 -0.18
CA MET A 279 5.88 18.34 0.24
C MET A 279 6.04 18.59 1.74
N VAL A 280 5.37 19.60 2.29
CA VAL A 280 5.41 19.91 3.73
C VAL A 280 4.84 18.75 4.54
N ILE A 281 3.74 18.17 4.09
CA ILE A 281 3.11 17.02 4.75
C ILE A 281 4.05 15.79 4.72
N SER A 282 4.65 15.47 3.56
CA SER A 282 5.64 14.38 3.46
C SER A 282 6.86 14.62 4.34
N TRP A 283 7.35 15.85 4.41
CA TRP A 283 8.44 16.23 5.30
C TRP A 283 8.06 16.04 6.78
N LEU A 284 6.85 16.46 7.16
CA LEU A 284 6.33 16.28 8.52
C LEU A 284 6.22 14.80 8.90
N PHE A 285 5.71 13.94 8.01
CA PHE A 285 5.64 12.50 8.27
C PHE A 285 7.03 11.87 8.41
N ARG A 286 8.01 12.28 7.60
CA ARG A 286 9.41 11.82 7.77
C ARG A 286 9.99 12.25 9.11
N PHE A 287 9.73 13.50 9.51
CA PHE A 287 10.17 14.00 10.82
C PHE A 287 9.51 13.25 11.99
N LEU A 288 8.19 13.03 11.92
CA LEU A 288 7.46 12.24 12.91
C LEU A 288 7.97 10.81 12.97
N ASN A 289 8.23 10.19 11.82
CA ASN A 289 8.77 8.84 11.77
C ASN A 289 10.12 8.74 12.48
N GLY A 290 11.06 9.64 12.17
CA GLY A 290 12.36 9.68 12.85
C GLY A 290 12.25 9.92 14.37
N ARG A 291 11.26 10.69 14.81
CA ARG A 291 10.99 10.87 16.26
C ARG A 291 10.43 9.61 16.92
N VAL A 292 9.53 8.91 16.24
CA VAL A 292 8.95 7.65 16.76
C VAL A 292 10.03 6.57 16.80
N GLU A 293 10.84 6.43 15.75
CA GLU A 293 11.98 5.51 15.73
C GLU A 293 12.97 5.81 16.85
N ALA A 294 13.32 7.08 17.08
CA ALA A 294 14.20 7.47 18.19
C ALA A 294 13.59 7.14 19.57
N MET A 295 12.26 7.27 19.73
CA MET A 295 11.57 6.86 20.95
C MET A 295 11.58 5.35 21.15
N ILE A 296 11.34 4.57 20.09
CA ILE A 296 11.41 3.10 20.13
C ILE A 296 12.84 2.65 20.45
N GLY A 297 13.85 3.24 19.81
CA GLY A 297 15.26 2.95 20.05
C GLY A 297 15.64 3.19 21.51
N LYS A 298 15.25 4.33 22.09
CA LYS A 298 15.46 4.62 23.51
C LYS A 298 14.73 3.63 24.43
N ALA A 299 13.49 3.28 24.11
CA ALA A 299 12.69 2.34 24.90
C ALA A 299 13.27 0.90 24.85
N MET A 300 13.72 0.45 23.68
CA MET A 300 14.39 -0.85 23.52
C MET A 300 15.76 -0.86 24.22
N ALA A 301 16.56 0.20 24.08
CA ALA A 301 17.86 0.29 24.75
C ALA A 301 17.72 0.22 26.28
N ALA A 302 16.75 0.93 26.85
CA ALA A 302 16.45 0.86 28.28
C ALA A 302 16.01 -0.56 28.70
N ALA A 303 15.11 -1.18 27.94
CA ALA A 303 14.65 -2.54 28.23
C ALA A 303 15.79 -3.59 28.15
N PHE A 304 16.71 -3.42 27.19
CA PHE A 304 17.87 -4.29 27.05
C PHE A 304 18.87 -4.12 28.21
N GLN A 305 19.10 -2.88 28.65
CA GLN A 305 19.93 -2.61 29.82
C GLN A 305 19.32 -3.21 31.10
N ASP A 306 18.00 -3.10 31.27
CA ASP A 306 17.29 -3.70 32.39
C ASP A 306 17.36 -5.23 32.37
N GLN A 307 17.23 -5.87 31.20
CA GLN A 307 17.41 -7.31 31.07
C GLN A 307 18.84 -7.73 31.43
N ARG A 308 19.85 -7.07 30.87
CA ARG A 308 21.25 -7.35 31.19
C ARG A 308 21.56 -7.16 32.67
N ARG A 309 20.89 -6.21 33.33
CA ARG A 309 21.00 -6.01 34.78
C ARG A 309 20.37 -7.16 35.55
N ARG A 310 19.17 -7.61 35.17
CA ARG A 310 18.51 -8.78 35.80
C ARG A 310 19.33 -10.05 35.63
N GLU A 311 19.84 -10.32 34.43
CA GLU A 311 20.72 -11.48 34.17
C GLU A 311 22.00 -11.45 35.03
N LYS A 312 22.61 -10.27 35.20
CA LYS A 312 23.75 -10.09 36.11
C LYS A 312 23.36 -10.33 37.57
N GLU A 313 22.19 -9.87 38.01
CA GLU A 313 21.69 -10.08 39.36
C GLU A 313 21.34 -11.56 39.62
N ASP A 314 20.73 -12.25 38.66
CA ASP A 314 20.41 -13.67 38.73
C ASP A 314 21.67 -14.55 38.71
N MET A 315 22.66 -14.21 37.88
CA MET A 315 23.96 -14.89 37.91
C MET A 315 24.67 -14.70 39.25
N LYS A 316 24.57 -13.51 39.86
CA LYS A 316 25.09 -13.26 41.22
C LYS A 316 24.33 -14.07 42.27
N ARG A 317 23.02 -14.25 42.13
CA ARG A 317 22.20 -15.09 43.03
C ARG A 317 22.59 -16.56 42.90
N MET A 318 22.68 -17.10 41.68
CA MET A 318 23.11 -18.48 41.42
C MET A 318 24.51 -18.75 42.01
N ARG A 319 25.47 -17.85 41.81
CA ARG A 319 26.82 -17.99 42.41
C ARG A 319 26.79 -17.95 43.93
N LYS A 320 25.89 -17.18 44.56
CA LYS A 320 25.73 -17.15 46.02
C LYS A 320 25.09 -18.46 46.53
N GLU A 321 24.11 -18.99 45.82
CA GLU A 321 23.47 -20.27 46.14
C GLU A 321 24.43 -21.45 45.97
N GLU A 322 25.23 -21.47 44.91
CA GLU A 322 26.26 -22.49 44.68
C GLU A 322 27.32 -22.48 45.78
N ARG A 323 27.81 -21.29 46.16
CA ARG A 323 28.74 -21.14 47.30
C ARG A 323 28.11 -21.53 48.64
N ALA A 324 26.80 -21.35 48.81
CA ALA A 324 26.10 -21.79 50.02
C ALA A 324 26.01 -23.33 50.07
N LYS A 325 25.62 -23.96 48.95
CA LYS A 325 25.57 -25.43 48.81
C LYS A 325 26.94 -26.07 49.00
N GLU A 326 28.00 -25.49 48.43
CA GLU A 326 29.38 -25.98 48.61
C GLU A 326 29.81 -25.92 50.08
N LYS A 327 29.47 -24.82 50.78
CA LYS A 327 29.74 -24.68 52.22
C LYS A 327 28.95 -25.68 53.06
N GLU A 328 27.71 -26.00 52.69
CA GLU A 328 26.90 -27.02 53.36
C GLU A 328 27.48 -28.42 53.14
N ALA A 329 27.80 -28.80 51.90
CA ALA A 329 28.43 -30.07 51.57
C ALA A 329 29.79 -30.24 52.30
N LYS A 330 30.59 -29.17 52.38
CA LYS A 330 31.86 -29.19 53.12
C LYS A 330 31.65 -29.35 54.63
N ARG A 331 30.57 -28.79 55.19
CA ARG A 331 30.22 -28.97 56.61
C ARG A 331 29.74 -30.40 56.90
N GLU A 332 28.98 -31.01 55.99
CA GLU A 332 28.54 -32.40 56.09
C GLU A 332 29.73 -33.37 55.99
N ALA A 333 30.58 -33.22 54.98
CA ALA A 333 31.79 -34.04 54.86
C ALA A 333 32.71 -33.93 56.08
N LYS A 334 32.85 -32.73 56.67
CA LYS A 334 33.62 -32.54 57.91
C LYS A 334 32.97 -33.20 59.13
N ARG A 335 31.64 -33.30 59.17
CA ARG A 335 30.91 -34.02 60.24
C ARG A 335 31.06 -35.53 60.09
N GLU A 336 30.96 -36.06 58.88
CA GLU A 336 31.16 -37.48 58.60
C GLU A 336 32.59 -37.93 58.87
N ALA A 337 33.60 -37.15 58.46
CA ALA A 337 35.01 -37.44 58.75
C ALA A 337 35.26 -37.49 60.27
N LYS A 338 34.77 -36.49 61.02
CA LYS A 338 34.87 -36.48 62.49
C LYS A 338 34.13 -37.66 63.14
N ALA A 339 32.99 -38.08 62.60
CA ALA A 339 32.26 -39.23 63.11
C ALA A 339 33.03 -40.54 62.88
N ARG A 340 33.65 -40.71 61.71
CA ARG A 340 34.51 -41.86 61.41
C ARG A 340 35.77 -41.88 62.29
N GLU A 341 36.44 -40.74 62.46
CA GLU A 341 37.60 -40.63 63.35
C GLU A 341 37.24 -41.00 64.80
N ALA A 342 36.08 -40.55 65.29
CA ALA A 342 35.60 -40.91 66.64
C ALA A 342 35.24 -42.40 66.75
N GLU A 343 34.64 -42.99 65.72
CA GLU A 343 34.35 -44.43 65.69
C GLU A 343 35.64 -45.26 65.63
N GLU A 344 36.63 -44.86 64.83
CA GLU A 344 37.95 -45.50 64.77
C GLU A 344 38.73 -45.36 66.07
N SER A 345 38.69 -44.19 66.73
CA SER A 345 39.35 -44.00 68.03
C SER A 345 38.70 -44.87 69.10
N SER A 346 37.37 -44.94 69.16
CA SER A 346 36.67 -45.85 70.06
C SER A 346 36.95 -47.33 69.73
N ARG A 347 37.13 -47.69 68.46
CA ARG A 347 37.49 -49.06 68.05
C ARG A 347 38.92 -49.42 68.41
N ARG A 348 39.87 -48.48 68.31
CA ARG A 348 41.26 -48.63 68.78
C ARG A 348 41.31 -48.81 70.29
N GLU A 349 40.58 -47.98 71.04
CA GLU A 349 40.45 -48.12 72.49
C GLU A 349 39.88 -49.49 72.91
N ALA A 350 38.88 -50.00 72.17
CA ALA A 350 38.29 -51.31 72.44
C ALA A 350 39.21 -52.50 72.10
N MET A 351 40.17 -52.34 71.17
CA MET A 351 41.15 -53.37 70.82
C MET A 351 42.39 -53.39 71.72
N GLY A 352 42.52 -52.43 72.66
CA GLY A 352 43.60 -52.45 73.65
C GLY A 352 44.99 -52.20 73.07
N GLU A 353 45.09 -51.53 71.91
CA GLU A 353 46.35 -50.96 71.44
C GLU A 353 46.61 -49.66 72.22
N THR A 354 47.24 -49.78 73.38
CA THR A 354 47.95 -48.66 74.01
C THR A 354 49.15 -48.30 73.15
N GLU A 355 48.98 -47.34 72.24
CA GLU A 355 50.08 -46.65 71.55
C GLU A 355 50.93 -45.95 72.64
N GLU A 356 52.17 -46.42 72.83
CA GLU A 356 53.19 -45.71 73.60
C GLU A 356 53.57 -44.44 72.83
N ASP A 357 53.24 -43.28 73.39
CA ASP A 357 53.52 -41.95 72.87
C ASP A 357 55.03 -41.73 72.64
N GLU A 358 55.48 -41.76 71.39
CA GLU A 358 56.76 -41.16 71.00
C GLU A 358 56.54 -39.68 70.63
N VAL A 359 56.80 -38.84 71.62
CA VAL A 359 56.81 -37.38 71.55
C VAL A 359 57.95 -36.91 70.62
N THR A 360 57.73 -36.87 69.31
CA THR A 360 58.58 -36.08 68.40
C THR A 360 58.04 -34.67 68.27
N ASN A 361 58.51 -33.84 69.19
CA ASN A 361 58.42 -32.40 69.22
C ASN A 361 59.25 -31.80 68.06
N ASN A 362 58.64 -31.53 66.91
CA ASN A 362 59.23 -30.71 65.85
C ASN A 362 58.39 -29.47 65.61
N ASN A 363 58.68 -28.46 66.43
CA ASN A 363 58.63 -27.05 66.06
C ASN A 363 59.39 -26.86 64.74
N VAL A 364 58.69 -26.83 63.61
CA VAL A 364 59.14 -26.11 62.42
C VAL A 364 58.11 -25.03 62.13
N ASP A 365 58.42 -23.90 62.77
CA ASP A 365 58.01 -22.57 62.43
C ASP A 365 58.26 -22.32 60.94
N ALA A 366 57.21 -22.48 60.13
CA ALA A 366 57.16 -22.01 58.76
C ALA A 366 55.97 -21.06 58.63
N THR A 367 56.10 -19.96 59.36
CA THR A 367 55.41 -18.69 59.13
C THR A 367 55.64 -18.26 57.67
N THR A 368 54.82 -18.79 56.75
CA THR A 368 54.67 -18.23 55.40
C THR A 368 53.45 -17.33 55.47
N MET A 369 53.69 -16.09 55.85
CA MET A 369 52.77 -14.98 55.61
C MET A 369 52.52 -14.88 54.10
N SER A 370 51.53 -15.61 53.59
CA SER A 370 50.91 -15.28 52.30
C SER A 370 50.01 -14.09 52.58
N SER A 371 50.55 -12.91 52.28
CA SER A 371 49.90 -11.62 52.40
C SER A 371 48.51 -11.64 51.73
N ASP A 372 47.47 -11.72 52.55
CA ASP A 372 46.16 -11.14 52.24
C ASP A 372 46.39 -9.63 52.13
N VAL A 373 46.82 -9.19 50.94
CA VAL A 373 46.80 -7.79 50.57
C VAL A 373 45.35 -7.49 50.19
N ASP A 374 44.61 -7.01 51.18
CA ASP A 374 43.44 -6.16 50.97
C ASP A 374 43.91 -4.91 50.20
N LEU A 375 44.05 -5.06 48.88
CA LEU A 375 44.25 -3.95 47.97
C LEU A 375 42.84 -3.41 47.67
N ASP A 376 42.42 -2.48 48.52
CA ASP A 376 41.41 -1.47 48.21
C ASP A 376 41.89 -0.69 46.97
N ALA A 377 41.71 -1.32 45.80
CA ALA A 377 41.82 -0.68 44.51
C ALA A 377 40.50 0.07 44.28
N ASP A 378 40.42 1.24 44.92
CA ASP A 378 39.58 2.35 44.49
C ASP A 378 40.04 2.79 43.10
N VAL A 379 39.75 1.97 42.10
CA VAL A 379 39.83 2.35 40.70
C VAL A 379 38.51 3.02 40.38
N THR A 380 38.48 4.31 40.69
CA THR A 380 37.69 5.31 39.97
C THR A 380 38.10 5.24 38.50
N LEU A 381 37.49 4.29 37.78
CA LEU A 381 37.61 4.20 36.34
C LEU A 381 36.82 5.38 35.76
N GLU A 382 37.51 6.49 35.56
CA GLU A 382 37.06 7.54 34.65
C GLU A 382 36.81 6.88 33.29
N ASP A 383 35.52 6.78 32.98
CA ASP A 383 34.96 6.44 31.68
C ASP A 383 35.33 7.54 30.68
N THR A 384 36.60 7.57 30.29
CA THR A 384 37.06 8.33 29.13
C THR A 384 36.63 7.55 27.90
N GLY A 385 35.44 7.92 27.41
CA GLY A 385 34.90 7.46 26.15
C GLY A 385 35.92 7.59 25.03
N THR A 386 36.38 6.45 24.53
CA THR A 386 36.97 6.35 23.20
C THR A 386 36.25 5.22 22.46
N SER A 387 35.41 5.66 21.54
CA SER A 387 34.68 4.85 20.57
C SER A 387 35.67 4.23 19.59
N ASN A 388 36.09 2.99 19.84
CA ASN A 388 36.69 2.14 18.82
C ASN A 388 35.62 1.19 18.29
N PHE A 389 34.79 1.72 17.40
CA PHE A 389 33.86 0.94 16.59
C PHE A 389 33.73 1.59 15.20
N ASP A 390 34.88 1.87 14.60
CA ASP A 390 35.04 2.00 13.15
C ASP A 390 36.10 0.97 12.77
N ASP A 391 35.73 0.09 11.86
CA ASP A 391 36.51 -0.97 11.18
C ASP A 391 35.90 -2.34 11.42
N LEU A 392 34.92 -2.69 10.59
CA LEU A 392 34.77 -4.03 10.01
C LEU A 392 33.87 -3.92 8.77
N ASP A 393 34.51 -4.16 7.63
CA ASP A 393 33.93 -4.39 6.29
C ASP A 393 32.90 -5.52 6.24
#